data_AF-A0A485L738-F1
#
_entry.id   AF-A0A485L738-F1
#
_cell.length_a   1.000
_cell.length_b   1.000
_cell.length_c   1.000
_cell.angle_alpha   90.00
_cell.angle_beta   90.00
_cell.angle_gamma   90.00
#
_symmetry.space_group_name_H-M   'P 1'
#
loop_
_entity.id
_entity.type
_entity.pdbx_description
1 polymer ?
#
loop_
_entity_poly.entity_id
_entity_poly.type
_entity_poly.pdbx_seq_one_letter_code
_entity_poly.pdbx_strand_id
1 'polypeptide(L)'
;MREGRRHEQVAPKRFCIVHGVDIALGSLEDAAERIQKNAAVSRHDMHLVHGDLGDVSLLQDTLQCWDNRHQWYRAVPVSRSHSFDVVSMQFAFHYVFCDEARATRFFETLQSTLRPGGMFMATTIDRNRIIQKLMASIGSAEPNADGTTSPAPIRLLDGKNRALCTIRMHTSTRERLLHGSATDAGYGLRYHFTLVDSEDEEAVNLPEYLIPSSLLRQLIDDHGFDLVLQENFQTFIGPQQGRQPP
;
A
#
# COMPACT_ATOMS: atom_id res chain seq x y z
N MET A 1 37.93 -19.74 -29.31
CA MET A 1 37.46 -20.00 -27.93
C MET A 1 36.82 -18.73 -27.42
N ARG A 2 35.49 -18.69 -27.27
CA ARG A 2 34.78 -17.57 -26.64
C ARG A 2 34.21 -18.09 -25.33
N GLU A 3 34.67 -17.54 -24.23
CA GLU A 3 34.24 -17.89 -22.88
C GLU A 3 32.75 -17.59 -22.71
N GLY A 4 32.01 -18.61 -22.29
CA GLY A 4 30.61 -18.48 -21.91
C GLY A 4 30.49 -17.73 -20.60
N ARG A 5 29.77 -16.60 -20.62
CA ARG A 5 29.24 -15.95 -19.42
C ARG A 5 28.33 -16.95 -18.71
N ARG A 6 28.80 -17.48 -17.58
CA ARG A 6 27.93 -18.21 -16.64
C ARG A 6 26.97 -17.20 -16.05
N HIS A 7 25.68 -17.40 -16.30
CA HIS A 7 24.65 -16.77 -15.50
C HIS A 7 24.81 -17.29 -14.07
N GLU A 8 25.30 -16.43 -13.18
CA GLU A 8 25.32 -16.69 -11.75
C GLU A 8 23.86 -16.68 -11.28
N GLN A 9 23.30 -17.88 -11.08
CA GLN A 9 21.99 -18.04 -10.44
C GLN A 9 22.12 -17.55 -9.00
N VAL A 10 21.60 -16.35 -8.74
CA VAL A 10 21.45 -15.82 -7.38
C VAL A 10 20.57 -16.81 -6.62
N ALA A 11 21.14 -17.45 -5.60
CA ALA A 11 20.40 -18.36 -4.73
C ALA A 11 19.18 -17.63 -4.14
N PRO A 12 18.00 -18.28 -4.04
CA PRO A 12 16.81 -17.62 -3.50
C PRO A 12 17.09 -17.16 -2.07
N LYS A 13 16.93 -15.85 -1.81
CA LYS A 13 17.00 -15.30 -0.45
C LYS A 13 15.96 -16.01 0.41
N ARG A 14 16.41 -16.64 1.49
CA ARG A 14 15.57 -17.43 2.38
C ARG A 14 15.13 -16.54 3.54
N PHE A 15 13.85 -16.18 3.60
CA PHE A 15 13.28 -15.48 4.75
C PHE A 15 13.07 -16.49 5.88
N CYS A 16 13.57 -16.19 7.08
CA CYS A 16 13.42 -17.12 8.21
C CYS A 16 11.98 -17.16 8.73
N ILE A 17 11.34 -15.99 8.85
CA ILE A 17 10.00 -15.79 9.37
C ILE A 17 9.30 -14.72 8.50
N VAL A 18 8.02 -14.93 8.20
CA VAL A 18 7.17 -13.98 7.46
C VAL A 18 5.87 -13.77 8.21
N HIS A 19 5.56 -12.51 8.52
CA HIS A 19 4.27 -12.12 9.11
C HIS A 19 3.46 -11.37 8.04
N GLY A 20 2.29 -11.90 7.68
CA GLY A 20 1.29 -11.22 6.86
C GLY A 20 0.21 -10.64 7.76
N VAL A 21 -0.06 -9.34 7.66
CA VAL A 21 -1.13 -8.67 8.43
C VAL A 21 -2.14 -8.08 7.46
N ASP A 22 -3.41 -8.37 7.67
CA ASP A 22 -4.50 -7.82 6.87
C ASP A 22 -5.74 -7.57 7.74
N ILE A 23 -6.54 -6.57 7.37
CA ILE A 23 -7.80 -6.24 8.02
C ILE A 23 -8.94 -7.17 7.55
N ALA A 24 -8.81 -7.78 6.37
CA ALA A 24 -9.81 -8.68 5.81
C ALA A 24 -9.51 -10.14 6.20
N LEU A 25 -10.25 -10.68 7.18
CA LEU A 25 -10.08 -12.07 7.61
C LEU A 25 -10.20 -13.07 6.45
N GLY A 26 -11.18 -12.91 5.55
CA GLY A 26 -11.35 -13.80 4.40
C GLY A 26 -10.13 -13.83 3.47
N SER A 27 -9.46 -12.70 3.27
CA SER A 27 -8.23 -12.64 2.47
C SER A 27 -7.07 -13.39 3.14
N LEU A 28 -7.02 -13.40 4.47
CA LEU A 28 -6.05 -14.18 5.23
C LEU A 28 -6.37 -15.67 5.21
N GLU A 29 -7.65 -16.06 5.25
CA GLU A 29 -8.08 -17.45 5.09
C GLU A 29 -7.67 -18.00 3.71
N ASP A 30 -7.91 -17.24 2.64
CA ASP A 30 -7.44 -17.57 1.29
C ASP A 30 -5.90 -17.67 1.23
N ALA A 31 -5.19 -16.77 1.93
CA ALA A 31 -3.74 -16.80 2.00
C ALA A 31 -3.24 -18.06 2.74
N ALA A 32 -3.86 -18.42 3.86
CA ALA A 32 -3.54 -19.63 4.62
C ALA A 32 -3.70 -20.89 3.74
N GLU A 33 -4.80 -20.98 2.98
CA GLU A 33 -5.01 -22.07 2.04
C GLU A 33 -3.92 -22.14 0.96
N ARG A 34 -3.57 -20.99 0.36
CA ARG A 34 -2.50 -20.91 -0.65
C ARG A 34 -1.15 -21.34 -0.09
N ILE A 35 -0.84 -20.93 1.14
CA ILE A 35 0.39 -21.34 1.85
C ILE A 35 0.42 -22.84 2.06
N GLN A 36 -0.67 -23.43 2.57
CA GLN A 36 -0.77 -24.87 2.81
C GLN A 36 -0.64 -25.69 1.52
N LYS A 37 -1.23 -25.22 0.41
CA LYS A 37 -1.16 -25.88 -0.91
C LYS A 37 0.21 -25.75 -1.58
N ASN A 38 1.06 -24.80 -1.17
CA ASN A 38 2.37 -24.54 -1.79
C ASN A 38 3.53 -25.08 -0.95
N ALA A 39 4.06 -26.25 -1.34
CA ALA A 39 5.15 -26.94 -0.63
C ALA A 39 6.47 -26.15 -0.54
N ALA A 40 6.70 -25.16 -1.40
CA ALA A 40 7.89 -24.31 -1.31
C ALA A 40 7.72 -23.21 -0.25
N VAL A 41 6.51 -22.64 -0.13
CA VAL A 41 6.19 -21.59 0.82
C VAL A 41 5.97 -22.16 2.21
N SER A 42 5.27 -23.29 2.34
CA SER A 42 4.94 -23.93 3.63
C SER A 42 6.17 -24.37 4.45
N ARG A 43 7.35 -24.46 3.83
CA ARG A 43 8.63 -24.75 4.51
C ARG A 43 9.18 -23.58 5.33
N HIS A 44 8.68 -22.37 5.11
CA HIS A 44 9.06 -21.19 5.85
C HIS A 44 8.14 -21.01 7.05
N ASP A 45 8.59 -20.27 8.06
CA ASP A 45 7.78 -19.95 9.23
C ASP A 45 6.82 -18.81 8.89
N MET A 46 5.56 -19.16 8.64
CA MET A 46 4.53 -18.27 8.08
C MET A 46 3.49 -17.99 9.14
N HIS A 47 3.33 -16.70 9.46
CA HIS A 47 2.35 -16.21 10.42
C HIS A 47 1.42 -15.24 9.71
N LEU A 48 0.13 -15.38 9.94
CA LEU A 48 -0.90 -14.46 9.47
C LEU A 48 -1.60 -13.85 10.66
N VAL A 49 -1.89 -12.55 10.60
CA VAL A 49 -2.49 -11.79 11.69
C VAL A 49 -3.66 -10.99 11.15
N HIS A 50 -4.84 -11.24 11.71
CA HIS A 50 -6.01 -10.43 11.43
C HIS A 50 -5.97 -9.19 12.32
N GLY A 51 -5.77 -8.01 11.70
CA GLY A 51 -5.63 -6.77 12.44
C GLY A 51 -5.58 -5.54 11.55
N ASP A 52 -6.17 -4.46 12.03
CA ASP A 52 -6.07 -3.14 11.43
C ASP A 52 -4.81 -2.42 11.95
N LEU A 53 -3.76 -2.32 11.11
CA LEU A 53 -2.50 -1.64 11.48
C LEU A 53 -2.65 -0.14 11.78
N GLY A 54 -3.82 0.45 11.54
CA GLY A 54 -4.17 1.79 11.98
C GLY A 54 -4.65 1.89 13.41
N ASP A 55 -4.96 0.78 14.06
CA ASP A 55 -5.65 0.73 15.36
C ASP A 55 -4.99 -0.24 16.35
N VAL A 56 -4.50 -1.39 15.87
CA VAL A 56 -3.97 -2.47 16.72
C VAL A 56 -2.45 -2.45 16.88
N SER A 57 -1.95 -3.09 17.94
CA SER A 57 -0.54 -3.19 18.30
C SER A 57 -0.11 -4.64 18.21
N LEU A 58 0.83 -4.91 17.31
CA LEU A 58 1.38 -6.25 17.13
C LEU A 58 2.19 -6.75 18.34
N LEU A 59 2.57 -5.85 19.25
CA LEU A 59 3.39 -6.13 20.44
C LEU A 59 2.59 -6.22 21.74
N GLN A 60 1.33 -5.78 21.74
CA GLN A 60 0.55 -5.65 22.98
C GLN A 60 -0.82 -6.32 22.88
N ASP A 61 -1.48 -6.25 21.72
CA ASP A 61 -2.85 -6.72 21.59
C ASP A 61 -2.89 -8.23 21.34
N THR A 62 -3.85 -8.89 21.99
CA THR A 62 -4.16 -10.30 21.70
C THR A 62 -5.05 -10.36 20.46
N LEU A 63 -4.48 -10.75 19.33
CA LEU A 63 -5.12 -10.76 18.02
C LEU A 63 -5.37 -12.19 17.51
N GLN A 64 -6.24 -12.31 16.51
CA GLN A 64 -6.45 -13.58 15.81
C GLN A 64 -5.27 -13.82 14.87
N CYS A 65 -4.55 -14.91 15.14
CA CYS A 65 -3.34 -15.29 14.44
C CYS A 65 -3.53 -16.66 13.80
N TRP A 66 -2.77 -16.94 12.76
CA TRP A 66 -2.63 -18.26 12.17
C TRP A 66 -1.16 -18.52 11.92
N ASP A 67 -0.72 -19.75 12.15
CA ASP A 67 0.55 -20.23 11.63
C ASP A 67 0.38 -21.62 11.01
N ASN A 68 1.37 -22.00 10.20
CA ASN A 68 1.35 -23.29 9.49
C ASN A 68 1.41 -24.52 10.41
N ARG A 69 1.55 -24.38 11.74
CA ARG A 69 1.61 -25.45 12.73
C ARG A 69 0.37 -25.53 13.63
N HIS A 70 -0.22 -24.41 14.02
CA HIS A 70 -1.25 -24.32 15.06
C HIS A 70 -2.64 -23.95 14.54
N GLN A 71 -2.83 -23.81 13.21
CA GLN A 71 -4.07 -23.27 12.62
C GLN A 71 -4.42 -21.90 13.25
N TRP A 72 -5.69 -21.51 13.30
CA TRP A 72 -6.11 -20.23 13.87
C TRP A 72 -6.14 -20.26 15.41
N TYR A 73 -5.51 -19.28 16.06
CA TYR A 73 -5.46 -19.10 17.52
C TYR A 73 -5.47 -17.61 17.89
N ARG A 74 -5.43 -17.31 19.20
CA ARG A 74 -5.29 -15.94 19.71
C ARG A 74 -4.01 -15.78 20.52
N ALA A 75 -3.20 -14.79 20.17
CA ALA A 75 -1.95 -14.48 20.85
C ALA A 75 -1.54 -13.02 20.59
N VAL A 76 -0.51 -12.56 21.30
CA VAL A 76 0.25 -11.37 20.89
C VAL A 76 1.15 -11.76 19.71
N PRO A 77 0.98 -11.16 18.51
CA PRO A 77 1.63 -11.69 17.30
C PRO A 77 3.15 -11.57 17.28
N VAL A 78 3.70 -10.50 17.85
CA VAL A 78 5.15 -10.24 17.86
C VAL A 78 5.64 -10.25 19.30
N SER A 79 6.58 -11.14 19.58
CA SER A 79 7.05 -11.36 20.95
C SER A 79 8.06 -10.34 21.45
N ARG A 80 8.75 -9.63 20.54
CA ARG A 80 9.80 -8.64 20.86
C ARG A 80 9.79 -7.48 19.87
N SER A 81 10.11 -6.28 20.35
CA SER A 81 10.38 -5.14 19.47
C SER A 81 11.55 -5.43 18.52
N HIS A 82 11.59 -4.74 17.38
CA HIS A 82 12.66 -4.82 16.39
C HIS A 82 12.88 -6.23 15.82
N SER A 83 11.80 -7.00 15.64
CA SER A 83 11.83 -8.38 15.17
C SER A 83 11.92 -8.53 13.65
N PHE A 84 11.79 -7.45 12.87
CA PHE A 84 11.83 -7.51 11.40
C PHE A 84 13.00 -6.75 10.80
N ASP A 85 13.64 -7.37 9.80
CA ASP A 85 14.66 -6.73 8.95
C ASP A 85 14.02 -5.90 7.82
N VAL A 86 12.84 -6.33 7.36
CA VAL A 86 12.14 -5.76 6.21
C VAL A 86 10.64 -5.74 6.49
N VAL A 87 9.99 -4.62 6.20
CA VAL A 87 8.53 -4.49 6.12
C VAL A 87 8.15 -4.13 4.69
N SER A 88 7.15 -4.82 4.15
CA SER A 88 6.67 -4.63 2.77
C SER A 88 5.16 -4.38 2.80
N MET A 89 4.72 -3.24 2.25
CA MET A 89 3.30 -2.88 2.16
C MET A 89 2.94 -2.54 0.71
N GLN A 90 2.32 -3.48 0.01
CA GLN A 90 2.05 -3.35 -1.41
C GLN A 90 0.62 -2.91 -1.65
N PHE A 91 0.44 -1.81 -2.40
CA PHE A 91 -0.87 -1.26 -2.80
C PHE A 91 -1.84 -0.96 -1.65
N ALA A 92 -1.35 -0.73 -0.44
CA ALA A 92 -2.20 -0.45 0.73
C ALA A 92 -1.78 0.81 1.52
N PHE A 93 -0.63 1.40 1.20
CA PHE A 93 -0.06 2.47 2.02
C PHE A 93 -0.91 3.75 2.04
N HIS A 94 -1.71 4.00 1.00
CA HIS A 94 -2.64 5.13 0.98
C HIS A 94 -3.75 5.03 2.05
N TYR A 95 -4.15 3.83 2.49
CA TYR A 95 -5.18 3.69 3.53
C TYR A 95 -4.71 4.22 4.89
N VAL A 96 -3.40 4.25 5.14
CA VAL A 96 -2.79 4.79 6.37
C VAL A 96 -3.11 6.29 6.55
N PHE A 97 -3.33 7.04 5.47
CA PHE A 97 -3.51 8.50 5.51
C PHE A 97 -4.96 8.96 5.64
N CYS A 98 -5.87 8.05 6.03
CA CYS A 98 -7.27 8.38 6.31
C CYS A 98 -7.40 9.50 7.34
N ASP A 99 -6.65 9.40 8.43
CA ASP A 99 -6.60 10.38 9.51
C ASP A 99 -5.22 10.33 10.21
N GLU A 100 -4.99 11.31 11.08
CA GLU A 100 -3.73 11.48 11.79
C GLU A 100 -3.46 10.35 12.80
N ALA A 101 -4.49 9.89 13.52
CA ALA A 101 -4.34 8.86 14.54
C ALA A 101 -3.88 7.53 13.93
N ARG A 102 -4.49 7.14 12.81
CA ARG A 102 -4.11 5.97 12.02
C ARG A 102 -2.69 6.04 11.50
N ALA A 103 -2.30 7.18 10.94
CA ALA A 103 -0.95 7.38 10.44
C ALA A 103 0.08 7.27 11.57
N THR A 104 -0.18 7.96 12.69
CA THR A 104 0.69 7.92 13.87
C THR A 104 0.86 6.48 14.37
N ARG A 105 -0.24 5.76 14.57
CA ARG A 105 -0.22 4.35 15.01
C ARG A 105 0.56 3.45 14.05
N PHE A 106 0.38 3.63 12.75
CA PHE A 106 1.12 2.86 11.76
C PHE A 106 2.63 3.12 11.83
N PHE A 107 3.06 4.38 11.92
CA PHE A 107 4.49 4.72 12.00
C PHE A 107 5.11 4.30 13.35
N GLU A 108 4.38 4.37 14.46
CA GLU A 108 4.80 3.77 15.75
C GLU A 108 4.97 2.25 15.63
N THR A 109 4.08 1.58 14.90
CA THR A 109 4.18 0.14 14.62
C THR A 109 5.44 -0.16 13.79
N LEU A 110 5.73 0.63 12.76
CA LEU A 110 6.97 0.49 11.99
C LEU A 110 8.20 0.67 12.87
N GLN A 111 8.25 1.75 13.66
CA GLN A 111 9.40 2.07 14.50
C GLN A 111 9.66 0.99 15.57
N SER A 112 8.60 0.45 16.17
CA SER A 112 8.72 -0.56 17.22
C SER A 112 8.98 -1.97 16.72
N THR A 113 8.62 -2.30 15.48
CA THR A 113 8.74 -3.67 14.95
C THR A 113 9.91 -3.84 13.98
N LEU A 114 10.32 -2.79 13.27
CA LEU A 114 11.49 -2.80 12.39
C LEU A 114 12.75 -2.55 13.20
N ARG A 115 13.82 -3.32 12.95
CA ARG A 115 15.12 -3.07 13.60
C ARG A 115 15.79 -1.80 13.08
N PRO A 116 16.70 -1.17 13.85
CA PRO A 116 17.57 -0.12 13.32
C PRO A 116 18.31 -0.59 12.06
N GLY A 117 18.25 0.21 10.99
CA GLY A 117 18.80 -0.14 9.67
C GLY A 117 17.97 -1.15 8.87
N GLY A 118 16.79 -1.55 9.35
CA GLY A 118 15.81 -2.30 8.57
C GLY A 118 15.18 -1.44 7.47
N MET A 119 14.51 -2.10 6.50
CA MET A 119 13.91 -1.42 5.35
C MET A 119 12.38 -1.50 5.37
N PHE A 120 11.72 -0.35 5.21
CA PHE A 120 10.31 -0.30 4.85
C PHE A 120 10.17 0.00 3.35
N MET A 121 9.40 -0.83 2.65
CA MET A 121 9.09 -0.65 1.22
C MET A 121 7.59 -0.61 1.03
N ALA A 122 7.11 0.39 0.30
CA ALA A 122 5.69 0.49 -0.02
C ALA A 122 5.45 0.90 -1.47
N THR A 123 4.31 0.47 -2.00
CA THR A 123 3.80 0.95 -3.28
C THR A 123 2.48 1.67 -3.05
N THR A 124 2.35 2.83 -3.69
CA THR A 124 1.19 3.71 -3.55
C THR A 124 1.00 4.54 -4.82
N ILE A 125 -0.11 5.28 -4.88
CA ILE A 125 -0.44 6.09 -6.03
C ILE A 125 0.43 7.35 -6.11
N ASP A 126 0.82 7.77 -7.31
CA ASP A 126 1.52 9.05 -7.51
C ASP A 126 0.52 10.21 -7.44
N ARG A 127 0.52 10.90 -6.28
CA ARG A 127 -0.27 12.11 -6.05
C ARG A 127 -0.11 13.14 -7.18
N ASN A 128 1.11 13.38 -7.66
CA ASN A 128 1.36 14.42 -8.67
C ASN A 128 0.66 14.08 -9.99
N ARG A 129 0.59 12.79 -10.34
CA ARG A 129 -0.16 12.32 -11.52
C ARG A 129 -1.66 12.47 -11.34
N ILE A 130 -2.19 12.18 -10.15
CA ILE A 130 -3.61 12.41 -9.86
C ILE A 130 -3.93 13.90 -9.96
N ILE A 131 -3.14 14.77 -9.34
CA ILE A 131 -3.36 16.21 -9.38
C ILE A 131 -3.29 16.73 -10.82
N GLN A 132 -2.30 16.32 -11.61
CA GLN A 132 -2.22 16.68 -13.04
C GLN A 132 -3.49 16.30 -13.81
N LYS A 133 -3.99 15.08 -13.61
CA LYS A 133 -5.22 14.60 -14.27
C LYS A 133 -6.47 15.32 -13.76
N LEU A 134 -6.53 15.66 -12.47
CA LEU A 134 -7.62 16.44 -11.89
C LEU A 134 -7.66 17.86 -12.47
N MET A 135 -6.49 18.50 -12.59
CA MET A 135 -6.39 19.86 -13.16
C MET A 135 -6.82 19.86 -14.63
N ALA A 136 -6.46 18.82 -15.38
CA ALA A 136 -6.89 18.66 -16.77
C ALA A 136 -8.41 18.40 -16.94
N SER A 137 -9.10 17.95 -15.89
CA SER A 137 -10.56 17.73 -15.91
C SER A 137 -11.37 18.88 -15.31
N ILE A 138 -10.73 19.98 -14.89
CA ILE A 138 -11.45 21.15 -14.37
C ILE A 138 -12.39 21.71 -15.45
N GLY A 139 -13.63 21.98 -15.05
CA GLY A 139 -14.69 22.45 -15.96
C GLY A 139 -15.46 21.34 -16.67
N SER A 140 -14.98 20.09 -16.61
CA SER A 140 -15.76 18.93 -17.06
C SER A 140 -16.71 18.47 -15.96
N ALA A 141 -17.96 18.23 -16.33
CA ALA A 141 -19.01 17.71 -15.45
C ALA A 141 -19.68 16.50 -16.10
N GLU A 142 -20.18 15.58 -15.28
CA GLU A 142 -21.05 14.50 -15.73
C GLU A 142 -22.44 14.62 -15.07
N PRO A 143 -23.52 14.29 -15.79
CA PRO A 143 -24.86 14.33 -15.25
C PRO A 143 -25.07 13.18 -14.24
N ASN A 144 -25.69 13.51 -13.12
CA ASN A 144 -26.15 12.57 -12.11
C ASN A 144 -27.59 12.11 -12.43
N ALA A 145 -28.02 10.99 -11.82
CA ALA A 145 -29.37 10.44 -12.03
C ALA A 145 -30.50 11.37 -11.55
N ASP A 146 -30.20 12.29 -10.64
CA ASP A 146 -31.13 13.28 -10.09
C ASP A 146 -31.19 14.58 -10.93
N GLY A 147 -30.51 14.64 -12.07
CA GLY A 147 -30.45 15.81 -12.94
C GLY A 147 -29.45 16.88 -12.51
N THR A 148 -28.72 16.68 -11.40
CA THR A 148 -27.59 17.54 -11.01
C THR A 148 -26.33 17.17 -11.80
N THR A 149 -25.26 17.97 -11.67
CA THR A 149 -23.96 17.66 -12.27
C THR A 149 -22.89 17.50 -11.20
N SER A 150 -22.03 16.49 -11.39
CA SER A 150 -20.83 16.28 -10.58
C SER A 150 -19.57 16.57 -11.39
N PRO A 151 -18.46 16.98 -10.77
CA PRO A 151 -17.16 17.01 -11.46
C PRO A 151 -16.85 15.65 -12.11
N ALA A 152 -16.43 15.68 -13.36
CA ALA A 152 -16.11 14.45 -14.09
C ALA A 152 -14.93 13.70 -13.41
N PRO A 153 -15.01 12.37 -13.29
CA PRO A 153 -13.95 11.57 -12.71
C PRO A 153 -12.79 11.45 -13.70
N ILE A 154 -11.63 11.12 -13.17
CA ILE A 154 -10.49 10.73 -14.00
C ILE A 154 -10.73 9.29 -14.44
N ARG A 155 -10.64 9.03 -15.75
CA ARG A 155 -10.80 7.68 -16.32
C ARG A 155 -9.55 7.26 -17.08
N LEU A 156 -9.10 6.04 -16.85
CA LEU A 156 -8.12 5.35 -17.71
C LEU A 156 -8.89 4.32 -18.52
N LEU A 157 -8.77 4.43 -19.85
CA LEU A 157 -9.53 3.61 -20.78
C LEU A 157 -8.65 2.51 -21.38
N ASP A 158 -9.23 1.35 -21.69
CA ASP A 158 -8.57 0.32 -22.48
C ASP A 158 -8.55 0.66 -23.99
N GLY A 159 -7.94 -0.22 -24.79
CA GLY A 159 -7.92 -0.08 -26.25
C GLY A 159 -9.30 -0.17 -26.93
N LYS A 160 -10.35 -0.55 -26.19
CA LYS A 160 -11.76 -0.59 -26.64
C LYS A 160 -12.57 0.60 -26.08
N ASN A 161 -11.91 1.59 -25.48
CA ASN A 161 -12.52 2.79 -24.90
C ASN A 161 -13.43 2.51 -23.69
N ARG A 162 -13.23 1.37 -23.00
CA ARG A 162 -13.93 1.03 -21.76
C ARG A 162 -13.12 1.53 -20.57
N ALA A 163 -13.78 2.02 -19.53
CA ALA A 163 -13.09 2.48 -18.33
C ALA A 163 -12.53 1.28 -17.55
N LEU A 164 -11.20 1.18 -17.48
CA LEU A 164 -10.51 0.18 -16.65
C LEU A 164 -10.33 0.68 -15.23
N CYS A 165 -9.96 1.95 -15.10
CA CYS A 165 -9.74 2.59 -13.81
C CYS A 165 -10.47 3.92 -13.76
N THR A 166 -11.19 4.15 -12.66
CA THR A 166 -11.92 5.39 -12.41
C THR A 166 -11.48 5.94 -11.05
N ILE A 167 -11.11 7.23 -11.04
CA ILE A 167 -10.79 7.97 -9.83
C ILE A 167 -11.76 9.12 -9.69
N ARG A 168 -12.57 9.09 -8.63
CA ARG A 168 -13.51 10.15 -8.29
C ARG A 168 -13.04 10.89 -7.06
N MET A 169 -12.61 12.13 -7.25
CA MET A 169 -12.20 12.97 -6.13
C MET A 169 -13.41 13.31 -5.26
N HIS A 170 -13.29 13.15 -3.95
CA HIS A 170 -14.34 13.63 -3.04
C HIS A 170 -14.43 15.16 -3.09
N THR A 171 -15.63 15.73 -2.99
CA THR A 171 -15.85 17.19 -3.13
C THR A 171 -14.99 17.99 -2.16
N SER A 172 -14.95 17.59 -0.88
CA SER A 172 -14.12 18.28 0.12
C SER A 172 -12.63 18.19 -0.19
N THR A 173 -12.14 17.06 -0.72
CA THR A 173 -10.75 16.91 -1.16
C THR A 173 -10.46 17.85 -2.33
N ARG A 174 -11.38 17.92 -3.30
CA ARG A 174 -11.24 18.80 -4.46
C ARG A 174 -11.17 20.26 -4.05
N GLU A 175 -12.02 20.71 -3.15
CA GLU A 175 -12.01 22.07 -2.60
C GLU A 175 -10.71 22.39 -1.88
N ARG A 176 -10.26 21.49 -0.99
CA ARG A 176 -8.97 21.62 -0.28
C ARG A 176 -7.79 21.73 -1.23
N LEU A 177 -7.76 20.94 -2.31
CA LEU A 177 -6.68 20.98 -3.30
C LEU A 177 -6.70 22.23 -4.19
N LEU A 178 -7.88 22.77 -4.52
CA LEU A 178 -8.00 23.92 -5.42
C LEU A 178 -7.80 25.26 -4.71
N HIS A 179 -8.32 25.38 -3.51
CA HIS A 179 -8.32 26.65 -2.77
C HIS A 179 -7.21 26.71 -1.73
N GLY A 180 -6.69 25.55 -1.32
CA GLY A 180 -5.73 25.44 -0.24
C GLY A 180 -6.32 25.81 1.11
N SER A 181 -5.67 25.37 2.18
CA SER A 181 -5.85 25.95 3.50
C SER A 181 -4.49 25.96 4.20
N ALA A 182 -4.15 27.08 4.83
CA ALA A 182 -2.88 27.22 5.55
C ALA A 182 -2.78 26.28 6.76
N THR A 183 -3.90 25.76 7.25
CA THR A 183 -3.97 24.87 8.41
C THR A 183 -4.24 23.42 8.02
N ASP A 184 -4.15 23.07 6.74
CA ASP A 184 -4.41 21.72 6.28
C ASP A 184 -3.23 20.80 6.58
N ALA A 185 -3.39 19.91 7.56
CA ALA A 185 -2.40 18.90 7.91
C ALA A 185 -2.19 17.83 6.81
N GLY A 186 -3.08 17.74 5.83
CA GLY A 186 -2.93 16.89 4.65
C GLY A 186 -3.53 15.48 4.76
N TYR A 187 -4.10 15.11 5.91
CA TYR A 187 -4.80 13.84 6.10
C TYR A 187 -6.19 13.83 5.46
N GLY A 188 -6.72 12.63 5.19
CA GLY A 188 -8.10 12.44 4.76
C GLY A 188 -8.42 13.03 3.39
N LEU A 189 -7.42 13.20 2.52
CA LEU A 189 -7.60 13.65 1.13
C LEU A 189 -8.17 12.51 0.28
N ARG A 190 -9.44 12.19 0.52
CA ARG A 190 -10.16 11.04 -0.01
C ARG A 190 -10.46 11.15 -1.51
N TYR A 191 -10.30 10.05 -2.21
CA TYR A 191 -10.90 9.79 -3.52
C TYR A 191 -11.48 8.38 -3.53
N HIS A 192 -12.43 8.12 -4.43
CA HIS A 192 -12.95 6.78 -4.66
C HIS A 192 -12.20 6.17 -5.85
N PHE A 193 -11.65 4.97 -5.67
CA PHE A 193 -10.90 4.25 -6.68
C PHE A 193 -11.66 2.99 -7.11
N THR A 194 -11.85 2.85 -8.41
CA THR A 194 -12.42 1.65 -9.01
C THR A 194 -11.43 1.10 -10.04
N LEU A 195 -11.15 -0.19 -9.96
CA LEU A 195 -10.35 -0.96 -10.92
C LEU A 195 -11.14 -2.20 -11.35
N VAL A 196 -11.35 -2.32 -12.66
CA VAL A 196 -12.07 -3.42 -13.29
C VAL A 196 -11.07 -4.52 -13.67
N ASP A 197 -11.32 -5.76 -13.24
CA ASP A 197 -10.48 -6.93 -13.58
C ASP A 197 -10.97 -7.61 -14.86
N SER A 198 -12.27 -7.89 -14.90
CA SER A 198 -12.95 -8.51 -16.04
C SER A 198 -14.27 -7.78 -16.33
N GLU A 199 -14.99 -8.16 -17.38
CA GLU A 199 -16.17 -7.40 -17.83
C GLU A 199 -17.26 -7.22 -16.75
N ASP A 200 -17.32 -8.13 -15.77
CA ASP A 200 -18.33 -8.13 -14.70
C ASP A 200 -17.72 -8.13 -13.28
N GLU A 201 -16.40 -7.94 -13.14
CA GLU A 201 -15.71 -8.06 -11.85
C GLU A 201 -14.79 -6.87 -11.56
N GLU A 202 -14.98 -6.26 -10.39
CA GLU A 202 -14.14 -5.17 -9.89
C GLU A 202 -13.05 -5.74 -8.99
N ALA A 203 -11.78 -5.58 -9.37
CA ALA A 203 -10.65 -5.91 -8.50
C ALA A 203 -10.62 -5.02 -7.25
N VAL A 204 -10.99 -3.74 -7.41
CA VAL A 204 -11.01 -2.76 -6.34
C VAL A 204 -12.19 -1.81 -6.54
N ASN A 205 -12.93 -1.52 -5.48
CA ASN A 205 -13.96 -0.49 -5.47
C ASN A 205 -14.06 0.14 -4.06
N LEU A 206 -13.07 0.95 -3.70
CA LEU A 206 -12.87 1.40 -2.31
C LEU A 206 -12.44 2.88 -2.23
N PRO A 207 -12.68 3.54 -1.09
CA PRO A 207 -12.13 4.86 -0.81
C PRO A 207 -10.63 4.76 -0.49
N GLU A 208 -9.82 5.57 -1.15
CA GLU A 208 -8.38 5.71 -0.92
C GLU A 208 -8.01 7.17 -0.59
N TYR A 209 -6.77 7.43 -0.18
CA TYR A 209 -6.34 8.76 0.28
C TYR A 209 -5.05 9.21 -0.41
N LEU A 210 -5.05 10.45 -0.90
CA LEU A 210 -3.83 11.07 -1.42
C LEU A 210 -2.82 11.27 -0.30
N ILE A 211 -1.55 11.07 -0.63
CA ILE A 211 -0.44 11.25 0.30
C ILE A 211 0.34 12.51 -0.07
N PRO A 212 0.17 13.64 0.65
CA PRO A 212 1.00 14.82 0.44
C PRO A 212 2.48 14.53 0.70
N SER A 213 3.35 14.95 -0.21
CA SER A 213 4.80 14.71 -0.07
C SER A 213 5.42 15.45 1.12
N SER A 214 4.84 16.57 1.57
CA SER A 214 5.27 17.27 2.79
C SER A 214 4.93 16.45 4.02
N LEU A 215 3.68 15.98 4.12
CA LEU A 215 3.21 15.16 5.23
C LEU A 215 3.98 13.84 5.34
N LEU A 216 4.19 13.15 4.21
CA LEU A 216 4.96 11.91 4.22
C LEU A 216 6.40 12.12 4.72
N ARG A 217 7.07 13.20 4.27
CA ARG A 217 8.42 13.52 4.76
C ARG A 217 8.44 13.83 6.24
N GLN A 218 7.47 14.61 6.70
CA GLN A 218 7.35 14.92 8.13
C GLN A 218 7.20 13.64 8.96
N LEU A 219 6.31 12.71 8.59
CA LEU A 219 6.15 11.44 9.31
C LEU A 219 7.38 10.53 9.23
N ILE A 220 8.11 10.55 8.12
CA ILE A 220 9.38 9.84 7.99
C ILE A 220 10.40 10.40 9.00
N ASP A 221 10.57 11.73 9.02
CA ASP A 221 11.53 12.41 9.88
C ASP A 221 11.17 12.27 11.37
N ASP A 222 9.90 12.51 11.72
CA ASP A 222 9.39 12.47 13.11
C ASP A 222 9.55 11.08 13.75
N HIS A 223 9.53 10.02 12.94
CA HIS A 223 9.68 8.64 13.42
C HIS A 223 11.09 8.05 13.21
N GLY A 224 12.06 8.87 12.76
CA GLY A 224 13.47 8.49 12.65
C GLY A 224 13.77 7.55 11.48
N PHE A 225 13.04 7.70 10.37
CA PHE A 225 13.30 7.00 9.11
C PHE A 225 14.01 7.93 8.11
N ASP A 226 14.72 7.33 7.16
CA ASP A 226 15.29 8.05 6.02
C ASP A 226 14.64 7.58 4.71
N LEU A 227 14.26 8.52 3.84
CA LEU A 227 13.74 8.19 2.51
C LEU A 227 14.88 7.79 1.57
N VAL A 228 15.03 6.48 1.33
CA VAL A 228 16.08 5.94 0.45
C VAL A 228 15.73 6.05 -1.04
N LEU A 229 14.48 5.77 -1.42
CA LEU A 229 14.05 5.74 -2.82
C LEU A 229 12.57 6.09 -2.96
N GLN A 230 12.25 6.93 -3.94
CA GLN A 230 10.87 7.19 -4.36
C GLN A 230 10.83 7.35 -5.88
N GLU A 231 10.21 6.39 -6.57
CA GLU A 231 10.15 6.38 -8.04
C GLU A 231 8.80 5.93 -8.57
N ASN A 232 8.49 6.40 -9.77
CA ASN A 232 7.35 5.91 -10.53
C ASN A 232 7.63 4.53 -11.12
N PHE A 233 6.60 3.69 -11.22
CA PHE A 233 6.70 2.33 -11.77
C PHE A 233 7.33 2.29 -13.17
N GLN A 234 6.98 3.23 -14.03
CA GLN A 234 7.55 3.34 -15.39
C GLN A 234 9.09 3.47 -15.36
N THR A 235 9.60 4.24 -14.39
CA THR A 235 11.04 4.45 -14.22
C THR A 235 11.69 3.23 -13.56
N PHE A 236 11.03 2.65 -12.56
CA PHE A 236 11.55 1.52 -11.79
C PHE A 236 11.67 0.22 -12.62
N ILE A 237 10.67 -0.04 -13.48
CA ILE A 237 10.58 -1.23 -14.35
C ILE A 237 11.36 -1.02 -15.67
N GLY A 238 11.61 0.24 -16.05
CA GLY A 238 12.36 0.58 -17.27
C GLY A 238 13.77 -0.03 -17.30
N PRO A 239 14.43 -0.04 -18.46
CA PRO A 239 15.75 -0.64 -18.62
C PRO A 239 16.76 -0.02 -17.64
N GLN A 240 17.21 -0.83 -16.68
CA GLN A 240 18.15 -0.43 -15.64
C GLN A 240 19.58 -0.34 -16.21
N GLN A 241 19.88 0.74 -16.92
CA GLN A 241 21.26 1.04 -17.30
C GLN A 241 22.00 1.66 -16.10
N GLY A 242 22.85 0.86 -15.43
CA GLY A 242 23.96 1.38 -14.63
C GLY A 242 23.69 1.77 -13.17
N ARG A 243 22.60 1.32 -12.53
CA ARG A 243 22.45 1.52 -11.07
C ARG A 243 23.29 0.51 -10.29
N GLN A 244 24.16 1.02 -9.42
CA GLN A 244 24.68 0.21 -8.32
C GLN A 244 23.57 0.05 -7.26
N PRO A 245 23.40 -1.15 -6.69
CA PRO A 245 22.47 -1.33 -5.58
C PRO A 245 22.93 -0.50 -4.35
N PRO A 246 21.99 -0.05 -3.51
CA PRO A 246 22.30 0.60 -2.24
C PRO A 246 23.06 -0.33 -1.28
#